data_AF-A0A965EHM3-F1
#
_entry.id   AF-A0A965EHM3-F1
#
_cell.length_a   1.000
_cell.length_b   1.000
_cell.length_c   1.000
_cell.angle_alpha   90.00
_cell.angle_beta   90.00
_cell.angle_gamma   90.00
#
_symmetry.space_group_name_H-M   'P 1'
#
loop_
_entity.id
_entity.type
_entity.pdbx_description
1 polymer ?
#
loop_
_entity_poly.entity_id
_entity_poly.type
_entity_poly.pdbx_seq_one_letter_code
_entity_poly.pdbx_strand_id
1 'polypeptide(L)'
;MQTLKNGQRVGLDDYSIHTKNDARNASKKVKVSLTPTQAEFIDFVLFHGVNDLSKSLKLVHDLALYHSDVIVDETEKTALFDVKLLWEGFDRIGEEC
;
A
#
# COMPACT_ATOMS: atom_id res chain seq x y z
N MET A 1 14.58 -39.27 12.48
CA MET A 1 13.48 -38.36 12.83
C MET A 1 14.08 -37.24 13.66
N GLN A 2 14.31 -36.08 13.05
CA GLN A 2 14.91 -34.91 13.71
C GLN A 2 13.83 -33.85 13.95
N THR A 3 13.80 -33.35 15.18
CA THR A 3 12.97 -32.23 15.64
C THR A 3 13.58 -30.91 15.17
N LEU A 4 12.75 -29.97 14.69
CA LEU A 4 13.15 -28.58 14.51
C LEU A 4 12.40 -27.70 15.50
N LYS A 5 13.19 -27.07 16.37
CA LYS A 5 12.83 -26.13 17.43
C LYS A 5 12.37 -24.78 16.87
N ASN A 6 11.40 -24.20 17.57
CA ASN A 6 11.06 -22.78 17.75
C ASN A 6 11.80 -21.75 16.87
N GLY A 7 11.04 -21.13 15.96
CA GLY A 7 11.36 -19.83 15.40
C GLY A 7 10.82 -18.73 16.31
N GLN A 8 11.65 -18.28 17.26
CA GLN A 8 11.44 -17.07 18.04
C GLN A 8 11.60 -15.86 17.10
N ARG A 9 10.48 -15.25 16.68
CA ARG A 9 10.52 -14.03 15.88
C ARG A 9 10.70 -12.82 16.80
N VAL A 10 11.79 -12.12 16.50
CA VAL A 10 12.35 -10.95 17.17
C VAL A 10 11.39 -9.77 17.07
N GLY A 11 11.51 -8.85 18.03
CA GLY A 11 10.55 -7.81 18.39
C GLY A 11 10.04 -6.94 17.25
N LEU A 12 8.79 -6.53 17.40
CA LEU A 12 8.15 -5.44 16.70
C LEU A 12 8.96 -4.16 16.94
N ASP A 13 9.78 -3.77 15.96
CA ASP A 13 10.35 -2.43 15.94
C ASP A 13 9.19 -1.44 15.71
N ASP A 14 8.97 -0.64 16.74
CA ASP A 14 8.01 0.44 16.81
C ASP A 14 8.32 1.43 15.68
N TYR A 15 7.49 1.50 14.63
CA TYR A 15 7.58 2.51 13.57
C TYR A 15 7.21 3.90 14.13
N SER A 16 7.98 4.39 15.10
CA SER A 16 7.92 5.75 15.63
C SER A 16 9.05 6.54 14.98
N ILE A 17 8.72 7.25 13.89
CA ILE A 17 9.62 8.25 13.31
C ILE A 17 9.86 9.35 14.37
N HIS A 18 11.00 9.28 15.04
CA HIS A 18 11.49 10.31 15.95
C HIS A 18 12.35 11.31 15.17
N THR A 19 11.75 12.38 14.67
CA THR A 19 12.50 13.60 14.33
C THR A 19 12.49 14.54 15.53
N LYS A 20 13.65 14.76 16.15
CA LYS A 20 13.83 15.75 17.22
C LYS A 20 13.67 17.17 16.63
N ASN A 21 12.96 17.98 17.40
CA ASN A 21 12.49 19.33 17.10
C ASN A 21 13.59 20.32 16.72
N ASP A 22 13.33 21.13 15.70
CA ASP A 22 13.66 22.55 15.72
C ASP A 22 12.38 23.37 15.52
N ALA A 23 12.17 24.32 16.43
CA ALA A 23 10.90 24.98 16.65
C ALA A 23 10.76 26.23 15.77
N ARG A 24 9.81 26.20 14.83
CA ARG A 24 8.89 27.29 14.39
C ARG A 24 8.32 26.88 13.02
N ASN A 25 7.01 26.64 12.96
CA ASN A 25 6.23 26.22 11.78
C ASN A 25 6.38 24.74 11.35
N ALA A 26 6.15 23.79 12.27
CA ALA A 26 5.85 22.43 11.87
C ALA A 26 4.32 22.26 11.83
N SER A 27 3.74 22.15 10.63
CA SER A 27 2.42 21.51 10.45
C SER A 27 2.43 20.25 11.30
N LYS A 28 1.49 20.17 12.25
CA LYS A 28 1.38 19.10 13.23
C LYS A 28 1.22 17.78 12.47
N LYS A 29 2.34 17.11 12.14
CA LYS A 29 2.33 15.79 11.52
C LYS A 29 1.61 14.89 12.51
N VAL A 30 0.36 14.57 12.20
CA VAL A 30 -0.45 13.64 13.00
C VAL A 30 0.32 12.32 12.98
N LYS A 31 0.77 11.87 14.15
CA LYS A 31 1.29 10.51 14.29
C LYS A 31 0.12 9.57 14.08
N VAL A 32 0.00 9.00 12.89
CA VAL A 32 -0.98 7.96 12.60
C VAL A 32 -0.39 6.65 13.08
N SER A 33 -1.00 6.05 14.10
CA SER A 33 -0.67 4.70 14.53
C SER A 33 -1.45 3.70 13.68
N LEU A 34 -0.75 2.86 12.94
CA LEU A 34 -1.35 1.75 12.19
C LEU A 34 -1.59 0.57 13.13
N THR A 35 -2.62 -0.22 12.85
CA THR A 35 -2.76 -1.53 13.50
C THR A 35 -1.67 -2.47 12.99
N PRO A 36 -1.31 -3.53 13.75
CA PRO A 36 -0.28 -4.48 13.30
C PRO A 36 -0.57 -5.06 11.91
N THR A 37 -1.82 -5.42 11.62
CA THR A 37 -2.22 -5.96 10.32
C THR A 37 -2.10 -4.93 9.19
N GLN A 38 -2.34 -3.64 9.46
CA GLN A 38 -2.14 -2.59 8.47
C GLN A 38 -0.65 -2.40 8.16
N ALA A 39 0.21 -2.41 9.18
CA ALA A 39 1.65 -2.30 9.01
C ALA A 39 2.21 -3.50 8.23
N GLU A 40 1.84 -4.74 8.60
CA GLU A 40 2.25 -5.94 7.88
C GLU A 40 1.84 -5.92 6.40
N PHE A 41 0.64 -5.42 6.10
CA PHE A 41 0.18 -5.28 4.72
C PHE A 41 1.01 -4.26 3.94
N ILE A 42 1.30 -3.09 4.52
CA ILE A 42 2.12 -2.06 3.87
C ILE A 42 3.55 -2.59 3.63
N ASP A 43 4.14 -3.27 4.61
CA ASP A 43 5.46 -3.89 4.48
C ASP A 43 5.48 -4.91 3.33
N PHE A 44 4.42 -5.73 3.21
CA PHE A 44 4.29 -6.67 2.11
C PHE A 44 4.18 -5.98 0.74
N VAL A 45 3.36 -4.93 0.64
CA VAL A 45 3.19 -4.14 -0.59
C VAL A 45 4.52 -3.49 -1.02
N LEU A 46 5.24 -2.89 -0.07
CA LEU A 46 6.55 -2.28 -0.32
C LEU A 46 7.58 -3.33 -0.74
N PHE A 47 7.61 -4.48 -0.07
CA PHE A 47 8.49 -5.60 -0.42
C PHE A 47 8.24 -6.14 -1.83
N HIS A 48 6.98 -6.24 -2.23
CA HIS A 48 6.62 -6.74 -3.56
C HIS A 48 6.95 -5.74 -4.68
N GLY A 49 6.77 -4.43 -4.42
CA GLY A 49 7.11 -3.36 -5.35
C GLY A 49 5.90 -2.54 -5.77
N VAL A 50 5.76 -1.34 -5.18
CA VAL A 50 4.62 -0.44 -5.41
C VAL A 50 4.45 -0.01 -6.87
N ASN A 51 5.56 0.23 -7.57
CA ASN A 51 5.53 0.65 -8.98
C ASN A 51 4.99 -0.46 -9.89
N ASP A 52 5.31 -1.72 -9.60
CA ASP A 52 4.87 -2.84 -10.42
C ASP A 52 3.42 -3.22 -10.10
N LEU A 53 3.00 -3.08 -8.83
CA LEU A 53 1.58 -3.17 -8.46
C LEU A 53 0.74 -2.09 -9.13
N SER A 54 1.21 -0.84 -9.13
CA SER A 54 0.52 0.25 -9.80
C SER A 54 0.32 -0.05 -11.30
N LYS A 55 1.40 -0.40 -12.01
CA LYS A 55 1.34 -0.78 -13.43
C LYS A 55 0.39 -1.95 -13.67
N SER A 56 0.40 -2.95 -12.80
CA SER A 56 -0.47 -4.14 -12.93
C SER A 56 -1.94 -3.77 -12.80
N LEU A 57 -2.30 -2.94 -11.81
CA LEU A 57 -3.67 -2.48 -11.61
C LEU A 57 -4.14 -1.59 -12.77
N LYS A 58 -3.29 -0.66 -13.23
CA LYS A 58 -3.58 0.17 -14.39
C LYS A 58 -3.83 -0.67 -15.64
N LEU A 59 -3.01 -1.70 -15.87
CA LEU A 59 -3.19 -2.62 -16.99
C LEU A 59 -4.54 -3.33 -16.93
N VAL A 60 -4.92 -3.88 -15.77
CA VAL A 60 -6.21 -4.59 -15.60
C VAL A 60 -7.38 -3.64 -15.81
N HIS A 61 -7.28 -2.41 -15.32
CA HIS A 61 -8.30 -1.39 -15.53
C HIS A 61 -8.44 -1.01 -16.99
N ASP A 62 -7.34 -0.71 -17.68
CA ASP A 62 -7.37 -0.32 -19.10
C ASP A 62 -7.87 -1.48 -19.97
N LEU A 63 -7.53 -2.72 -19.60
CA LEU A 63 -8.08 -3.92 -20.23
C LEU A 63 -9.61 -3.98 -20.07
N ALA A 64 -10.12 -3.82 -18.86
CA ALA A 64 -11.55 -3.88 -18.58
C ALA A 64 -12.33 -2.73 -19.23
N LEU A 65 -11.75 -1.53 -19.27
CA LEU A 65 -12.42 -0.32 -19.77
C LEU A 65 -12.37 -0.18 -21.29
N TYR A 66 -11.25 -0.53 -21.93
CA TYR A 66 -11.01 -0.25 -23.35
C TYR A 66 -10.93 -1.49 -24.24
N HIS A 67 -10.70 -2.67 -23.65
CA HIS A 67 -10.43 -3.89 -24.40
C HIS A 67 -11.39 -5.03 -24.08
N SER A 68 -12.41 -4.75 -23.27
CA SER A 68 -13.49 -5.69 -22.96
C SER A 68 -14.72 -5.41 -23.82
N ASP A 69 -15.38 -6.47 -24.27
CA ASP A 69 -16.69 -6.38 -24.93
C ASP A 69 -17.86 -6.29 -23.91
N VAL A 70 -17.54 -6.21 -22.62
CA VAL A 70 -18.54 -6.10 -21.54
C VAL A 70 -19.05 -4.66 -21.47
N ILE A 71 -20.38 -4.52 -21.38
CA ILE A 71 -21.01 -3.23 -21.12
C ILE A 71 -20.72 -2.83 -19.68
N VAL A 72 -20.06 -1.70 -19.50
CA VAL A 72 -19.72 -1.14 -18.19
C VAL A 72 -20.87 -0.26 -17.69
N ASP A 73 -21.59 -0.72 -16.67
CA ASP A 73 -22.62 0.05 -15.99
C ASP A 73 -22.07 0.78 -14.74
N GLU A 74 -22.94 1.37 -13.93
CA GLU A 74 -22.52 2.15 -12.75
C GLU A 74 -21.78 1.31 -11.70
N THR A 75 -22.10 0.02 -11.60
CA THR A 75 -21.43 -0.92 -10.70
C THR A 75 -20.00 -1.16 -11.16
N GLU A 76 -19.80 -1.46 -12.46
CA GLU A 76 -18.45 -1.66 -12.99
C GLU A 76 -17.65 -0.36 -12.99
N LYS A 77 -18.27 0.79 -13.24
CA LYS A 77 -17.59 2.10 -13.13
C LYS A 77 -17.08 2.35 -11.71
N THR A 78 -17.89 2.04 -10.71
CA THR A 78 -17.49 2.20 -9.31
C THR A 78 -16.31 1.29 -8.99
N ALA A 79 -16.36 0.02 -9.41
CA ALA A 79 -15.26 -0.92 -9.21
C ALA A 79 -13.97 -0.47 -9.91
N LEU A 80 -14.06 0.01 -11.16
CA LEU A 80 -12.91 0.54 -11.89
C LEU A 80 -12.33 1.80 -11.23
N PHE A 81 -13.18 2.65 -10.67
CA PHE A 81 -12.75 3.81 -9.89
C PHE A 81 -12.00 3.41 -8.61
N ASP A 82 -12.44 2.38 -7.90
CA ASP A 82 -11.75 1.88 -6.72
C ASP A 82 -10.37 1.30 -7.06
N VAL A 83 -10.26 0.57 -8.19
CA VAL A 83 -8.97 0.07 -8.72
C VAL A 83 -8.05 1.24 -9.06
N LYS A 84 -8.60 2.32 -9.66
CA LYS A 84 -7.86 3.55 -9.94
C LYS A 84 -7.32 4.21 -8.68
N LEU A 85 -8.17 4.37 -7.67
CA LEU A 85 -7.77 4.96 -6.39
C LEU A 85 -6.59 4.19 -5.78
N LEU A 86 -6.61 2.86 -5.87
CA LEU A 86 -5.58 2.00 -5.33
C LEU A 86 -4.24 2.16 -6.06
N TRP A 87 -4.21 2.13 -7.39
CA TRP A 87 -2.94 2.30 -8.12
C TRP A 87 -2.37 3.72 -7.91
N GLU A 88 -3.21 4.75 -7.87
CA GLU A 88 -2.75 6.12 -7.60
C GLU A 88 -2.18 6.24 -6.19
N GLY A 89 -2.73 5.46 -5.25
CA GLY A 89 -2.16 5.30 -3.91
C GLY A 89 -0.75 4.71 -3.96
N PHE A 90 -0.54 3.66 -4.76
CA PHE A 90 0.78 3.06 -4.93
C PHE A 90 1.77 3.98 -5.66
N ASP A 91 1.33 4.71 -6.68
CA ASP A 91 2.16 5.72 -7.35
C ASP A 91 2.68 6.76 -6.36
N ARG A 92 1.81 7.29 -5.49
CA ARG A 92 2.20 8.26 -4.45
C ARG A 92 3.22 7.66 -3.47
N ILE A 93 3.04 6.41 -3.05
CA ILE A 93 4.02 5.74 -2.17
C ILE A 93 5.37 5.57 -2.90
N GLY A 94 5.33 5.23 -4.20
CA GLY A 94 6.53 5.07 -5.03
C GLY A 94 7.28 6.38 -5.27
N GLU A 95 6.59 7.53 -5.33
CA GLU A 95 7.20 8.86 -5.41
C GLU A 95 7.87 9.31 -4.10
N GLU A 96 7.45 8.74 -2.96
CA GLU A 96 7.99 9.06 -1.63
C GLU A 96 9.19 8.18 -1.21
N CYS A 97 9.48 7.09 -1.93
CA CYS A 97 10.56 6.13 -1.67
C CYS A 97 11.85 6.47 -2.44
#